data_AF-A0A2V3IKI2-F1
#
_entry.id   AF-A0A2V3IKI2-F1
#
_cell.length_a   1.000
_cell.length_b   1.000
_cell.length_c   1.000
_cell.angle_alpha   90.00
_cell.angle_beta   90.00
_cell.angle_gamma   90.00
#
_symmetry.space_group_name_H-M   'P 1'
#
loop_
_entity.id
_entity.type
_entity.pdbx_description
1 polymer ?
#
loop_
_entity_poly.entity_id
_entity_poly.type
_entity_poly.pdbx_seq_one_letter_code
_entity_poly.pdbx_strand_id
1 'polypeptide(L)'
;MVVEKASAPPPDRDALRQQRVRNRILAQEWAGNEIDNLATAFTKLYAQPPQSAPEYTNALPPILDMLDSISAACDAAAASVAVATIEQQHLAEETAAVEEIVVSRTKEVHSLRESLSAERKKAERNKQYDAIASLILKWPKVEHSMKRKELLQRRIESVDDQISALSRVKDNISKELRLLLHCADGLQESCRDMVEMIDESVTSSHRDQLDEVDDDDVMDTTL
;
A
#
# COMPACT_ATOMS: atom_id res chain seq x y z
N MET A 1 12.39 -10.37 -27.71
CA MET A 1 12.35 -9.21 -28.62
C MET A 1 10.98 -9.21 -29.28
N VAL A 2 10.05 -8.42 -28.77
CA VAL A 2 8.71 -8.26 -29.37
C VAL A 2 8.79 -7.03 -30.26
N VAL A 3 8.64 -7.24 -31.57
CA VAL A 3 8.64 -6.17 -32.55
C VAL A 3 7.31 -5.43 -32.43
N GLU A 4 7.35 -4.22 -31.88
CA GLU A 4 6.24 -3.27 -31.93
C GLU A 4 5.97 -2.92 -33.40
N LYS A 5 4.85 -3.43 -33.92
CA LYS A 5 4.27 -2.94 -35.16
C LYS A 5 3.83 -1.50 -34.92
N ALA A 6 4.56 -0.56 -35.51
CA ALA A 6 4.14 0.84 -35.62
C ALA A 6 2.78 0.88 -36.34
N SER A 7 1.73 1.12 -35.58
CA SER A 7 0.39 1.41 -36.10
C SER A 7 0.46 2.74 -36.85
N ALA A 8 0.09 2.72 -38.13
CA ALA A 8 0.02 3.93 -38.94
C ALA A 8 -0.86 4.99 -38.23
N PRO A 9 -0.51 6.29 -38.33
CA PRO A 9 -1.33 7.35 -37.78
C PRO A 9 -2.73 7.28 -38.41
N PRO A 10 -3.81 7.45 -37.61
CA PRO A 10 -5.17 7.41 -38.14
C PRO A 10 -5.32 8.50 -39.22
N PRO A 11 -6.02 8.20 -40.33
CA PRO A 11 -6.23 9.18 -41.39
C PRO A 11 -6.90 10.42 -40.82
N ASP A 12 -6.46 11.59 -41.29
CA ASP A 12 -6.94 12.89 -40.86
C ASP A 12 -8.45 13.00 -41.11
N ARG A 13 -9.23 12.82 -40.03
CA ARG A 13 -10.69 12.74 -40.06
C ARG A 13 -11.30 14.04 -40.58
N ASP A 14 -10.62 15.16 -40.37
CA ASP A 14 -11.07 16.47 -40.83
C ASP A 14 -10.91 16.63 -42.34
N ALA A 15 -9.82 16.11 -42.92
CA ALA A 15 -9.62 16.07 -44.36
C ALA A 15 -10.67 15.19 -45.06
N LEU A 16 -10.98 14.03 -44.49
CA LEU A 16 -12.05 13.14 -44.98
C LEU A 16 -13.43 13.82 -44.90
N ARG A 17 -13.70 14.58 -43.83
CA ARG A 17 -14.95 15.32 -43.66
C ARG A 17 -15.08 16.44 -44.69
N GLN A 18 -14.03 17.22 -44.91
CA GLN A 18 -14.02 18.28 -45.94
C GLN A 18 -14.22 17.70 -47.34
N GLN A 19 -13.60 16.56 -47.64
CA GLN A 19 -13.76 15.89 -48.92
C GLN A 19 -15.19 15.36 -49.14
N ARG A 20 -15.84 14.81 -48.10
CA ARG A 20 -17.27 14.42 -48.16
C ARG A 20 -18.18 15.62 -48.42
N VAL A 21 -17.93 16.76 -47.76
CA VAL A 21 -18.70 18.00 -47.97
C VAL A 21 -18.53 18.50 -49.40
N ARG A 22 -17.30 18.52 -49.92
CA ARG A 22 -17.01 18.93 -51.30
C ARG A 22 -17.71 18.03 -52.32
N ASN A 23 -17.65 16.71 -52.13
CA ASN A 23 -18.33 15.75 -53.01
C ASN A 23 -19.85 15.92 -52.98
N ARG A 24 -20.43 16.27 -51.82
CA ARG A 24 -21.86 16.56 -51.70
C ARG A 24 -22.27 17.82 -52.47
N ILE A 25 -21.47 18.88 -52.40
CA ILE A 25 -21.71 20.13 -53.15
C ILE A 25 -21.65 19.87 -54.65
N LEU A 26 -20.62 19.16 -55.13
CA LEU A 26 -20.48 18.81 -56.54
C LEU A 26 -21.64 17.92 -57.04
N ALA A 27 -22.12 17.00 -56.20
CA ALA A 27 -23.28 16.17 -56.53
C ALA A 27 -24.58 16.98 -56.60
N GLN A 28 -24.75 17.99 -55.74
CA GLN A 28 -25.90 18.91 -55.80
C GLN A 28 -25.86 19.80 -57.05
N GLU A 29 -24.68 20.33 -57.40
CA GLU A 29 -24.49 21.11 -58.62
C GLU A 29 -24.72 20.27 -59.87
N TRP A 30 -24.23 19.03 -59.88
CA TRP A 30 -24.49 18.09 -60.97
C TRP A 30 -25.99 17.77 -61.11
N ALA A 31 -26.68 17.43 -60.01
CA ALA A 31 -28.10 17.11 -60.04
C ALA A 31 -28.98 18.29 -60.47
N GLY A 32 -28.64 19.52 -60.06
CA GLY A 32 -29.32 20.74 -60.51
C GLY A 32 -29.19 20.94 -62.03
N ASN A 33 -27.98 20.81 -62.55
CA ASN A 33 -27.73 20.92 -63.99
C ASN A 33 -28.44 19.82 -64.80
N GLU A 34 -28.51 18.59 -64.28
CA GLU A 34 -29.18 17.48 -64.97
C GLU A 34 -30.71 17.66 -65.02
N ILE A 35 -31.31 18.21 -63.95
CA ILE A 35 -32.73 18.58 -63.91
C ILE A 35 -33.04 19.71 -64.90
N ASP A 36 -32.16 20.73 -64.99
CA ASP A 36 -32.30 21.83 -65.94
C ASP A 36 -32.13 21.34 -67.40
N ASN A 37 -31.21 20.40 -67.63
CA ASN A 37 -31.04 19.74 -68.93
C ASN A 37 -32.27 18.92 -69.32
N LEU A 38 -32.86 18.19 -68.37
CA LEU A 38 -34.10 17.45 -68.57
C LEU A 38 -35.28 18.39 -68.89
N ALA A 39 -35.43 19.49 -68.15
CA ALA A 39 -36.45 20.49 -68.40
C ALA A 39 -36.31 21.12 -69.80
N THR A 40 -35.07 21.39 -70.22
CA THR A 40 -34.73 21.91 -71.56
C THR A 40 -35.02 20.88 -72.67
N ALA A 41 -34.73 19.60 -72.43
CA ALA A 41 -35.04 18.52 -73.36
C ALA A 41 -36.55 18.33 -73.54
N PHE A 42 -37.33 18.38 -72.44
CA PHE A 42 -38.79 18.32 -72.47
C PHE A 42 -39.41 19.50 -73.22
N THR A 43 -38.93 20.73 -72.98
CA THR A 43 -39.43 21.92 -73.69
C THR A 43 -39.12 21.88 -75.18
N LYS A 44 -37.94 21.39 -75.57
CA LYS A 44 -37.58 21.17 -76.99
C LYS A 44 -38.48 20.13 -77.65
N LEU A 45 -38.79 19.03 -76.95
CA LEU A 45 -39.69 17.99 -77.42
C LEU A 45 -41.11 18.53 -77.66
N TYR A 46 -41.62 19.33 -76.72
CA TYR A 46 -42.97 19.92 -76.77
C TYR A 46 -43.11 21.05 -77.80
N ALA A 47 -42.01 21.70 -78.18
CA ALA A 47 -41.98 22.78 -79.17
C ALA A 47 -41.99 22.27 -80.62
N GLN A 48 -41.88 20.96 -80.86
CA GLN A 48 -41.86 20.40 -82.21
C GLN A 48 -43.26 20.26 -82.83
N PRO A 49 -43.44 20.53 -84.14
CA PRO A 49 -44.72 20.37 -84.83
C PRO A 49 -45.10 18.89 -85.00
N PRO A 50 -46.40 18.55 -85.06
CA PRO A 50 -46.92 17.17 -85.04
C PRO A 50 -46.52 16.28 -86.24
N GLN A 51 -45.71 16.77 -87.18
CA GLN A 51 -45.25 16.03 -88.37
C GLN A 51 -43.83 15.42 -88.19
N SER A 52 -43.15 15.65 -87.07
CA SER A 52 -41.78 15.14 -86.79
C SER A 52 -41.73 13.84 -85.99
N ALA A 53 -42.57 12.85 -86.34
CA ALA A 53 -42.59 11.53 -85.70
C ALA A 53 -41.20 10.86 -85.51
N PRO A 54 -40.24 10.89 -86.47
CA PRO A 54 -38.92 10.29 -86.26
C PRO A 54 -38.02 11.08 -85.29
N GLU A 55 -38.23 12.39 -85.13
CA GLU A 55 -37.46 13.20 -84.18
C GLU A 55 -37.92 12.96 -82.74
N TYR A 56 -39.23 12.72 -82.55
CA TYR A 56 -39.81 12.31 -81.27
C TYR A 56 -39.27 10.95 -80.80
N THR A 57 -39.17 9.97 -81.71
CA THR A 57 -38.61 8.65 -81.37
C THR A 57 -37.12 8.68 -81.06
N ASN A 58 -36.38 9.65 -81.59
CA ASN A 58 -34.95 9.81 -81.34
C ASN A 58 -34.66 10.64 -80.07
N ALA A 59 -35.57 11.52 -79.66
CA ALA A 59 -35.42 12.36 -78.48
C ALA A 59 -35.92 11.71 -77.18
N LEU A 60 -36.77 10.66 -77.27
CA LEU A 60 -37.29 9.96 -76.09
C LEU A 60 -36.23 9.17 -75.29
N PRO A 61 -35.33 8.37 -75.93
CA PRO A 61 -34.33 7.58 -75.21
C PRO A 61 -33.41 8.41 -74.29
N PRO A 62 -32.81 9.56 -74.72
CA PRO A 62 -31.97 10.34 -73.82
C PRO A 62 -32.75 11.00 -72.67
N ILE A 63 -34.05 11.27 -72.85
CA ILE A 63 -34.90 11.77 -71.75
C ILE A 63 -35.14 10.68 -70.70
N LEU A 64 -35.37 9.43 -71.14
CA LEU A 64 -35.50 8.28 -70.25
C LEU A 64 -34.19 7.98 -69.53
N ASP A 65 -33.05 8.02 -70.23
CA ASP A 65 -31.73 7.84 -69.62
C ASP A 65 -31.43 8.92 -68.56
N MET A 66 -31.81 10.18 -68.82
CA MET A 66 -31.70 11.26 -67.82
C MET A 66 -32.61 11.03 -66.61
N LEU A 67 -33.84 10.52 -66.80
CA LEU A 67 -34.74 10.16 -65.70
C LEU A 67 -34.18 9.02 -64.85
N ASP A 68 -33.64 7.97 -65.48
CA ASP A 68 -33.02 6.85 -64.79
C ASP A 68 -31.79 7.29 -64.00
N SER A 69 -30.97 8.18 -64.58
CA SER A 69 -29.82 8.78 -63.91
C SER A 69 -30.22 9.61 -62.68
N ILE A 70 -31.25 10.44 -62.82
CA ILE A 70 -31.78 11.26 -61.71
C ILE A 70 -32.39 10.36 -60.62
N SER A 71 -33.10 9.28 -61.00
CA SER A 71 -33.65 8.32 -60.03
C SER A 71 -32.54 7.65 -59.22
N ALA A 72 -31.51 7.13 -59.89
CA ALA A 72 -30.37 6.50 -59.23
C ALA A 72 -29.60 7.48 -58.32
N ALA A 73 -29.47 8.75 -58.72
CA ALA A 73 -28.87 9.80 -57.91
C ALA A 73 -29.72 10.14 -56.67
N CYS A 74 -31.04 10.18 -56.81
CA CYS A 74 -31.96 10.38 -55.69
C CYS A 74 -31.86 9.24 -54.67
N ASP A 75 -31.82 7.99 -55.13
CA ASP A 75 -31.67 6.82 -54.26
C ASP A 75 -30.32 6.82 -53.51
N ALA A 76 -29.23 7.16 -54.21
CA ALA A 76 -27.91 7.29 -53.60
C ALA A 76 -27.87 8.43 -52.56
N ALA A 77 -28.53 9.56 -52.84
CA ALA A 77 -28.64 10.67 -51.91
C ALA A 77 -29.45 10.28 -50.66
N ALA A 78 -30.58 9.58 -50.84
CA ALA A 78 -31.40 9.08 -49.74
C ALA A 78 -30.61 8.10 -48.85
N ALA A 79 -29.86 7.18 -49.44
CA ALA A 79 -28.97 6.26 -48.71
C ALA A 79 -27.88 7.02 -47.95
N SER A 80 -27.27 8.05 -48.56
CA SER A 80 -26.28 8.89 -47.89
C SER A 80 -26.86 9.65 -46.70
N VAL A 81 -28.10 10.15 -46.80
CA VAL A 81 -28.78 10.84 -45.71
C VAL A 81 -29.07 9.85 -44.57
N ALA A 82 -29.54 8.64 -44.88
CA ALA A 82 -29.77 7.60 -43.88
C ALA A 82 -28.48 7.25 -43.10
N VAL A 83 -27.36 7.06 -43.79
CA VAL A 83 -26.06 6.82 -43.14
C VAL A 83 -25.65 8.00 -42.26
N ALA A 84 -25.79 9.24 -42.75
CA ALA A 84 -25.48 10.43 -41.97
C ALA A 84 -26.35 10.56 -40.70
N THR A 85 -27.63 10.18 -40.76
CA THR A 85 -28.50 10.18 -39.59
C THR A 85 -28.08 9.15 -38.54
N ILE A 86 -27.62 7.97 -38.96
CA ILE A 86 -27.09 6.94 -38.05
C ILE A 86 -25.78 7.42 -37.42
N GLU A 87 -24.86 7.99 -38.22
CA GLU A 87 -23.62 8.58 -37.70
C GLU A 87 -23.93 9.70 -36.68
N GLN A 88 -24.95 10.53 -36.94
CA GLN A 88 -25.36 11.59 -36.02
C GLN A 88 -25.92 11.04 -34.70
N GLN A 89 -26.71 9.96 -34.75
CA GLN A 89 -27.21 9.30 -33.54
C GLN A 89 -26.07 8.71 -32.72
N HIS A 90 -25.13 8.02 -33.37
CA HIS A 90 -23.96 7.46 -32.70
C HIS A 90 -23.12 8.55 -32.02
N LEU A 91 -22.87 9.67 -32.73
CA LEU A 91 -22.15 10.80 -32.15
C LEU A 91 -22.92 11.41 -30.97
N ALA A 92 -24.25 11.49 -31.02
CA ALA A 92 -25.06 11.98 -29.92
C ALA A 92 -24.94 11.07 -28.68
N GLU A 93 -24.97 9.75 -28.86
CA GLU A 93 -24.77 8.78 -27.79
C GLU A 93 -23.36 8.89 -27.18
N GLU A 94 -22.32 8.99 -28.01
CA GLU A 94 -20.95 9.22 -27.54
C GLU A 94 -20.83 10.53 -26.75
N THR A 95 -21.45 11.61 -27.21
CA THR A 95 -21.42 12.89 -26.48
C THR A 95 -22.14 12.80 -25.13
N ALA A 96 -23.28 12.11 -25.05
CA ALA A 96 -24.00 11.90 -23.80
C ALA A 96 -23.17 11.08 -22.80
N ALA A 97 -22.48 10.04 -23.27
CA ALA A 97 -21.59 9.23 -22.44
C ALA A 97 -20.40 10.05 -21.90
N VAL A 98 -19.81 10.92 -22.75
CA VAL A 98 -18.73 11.82 -22.33
C VAL A 98 -19.23 12.85 -21.31
N GLU A 99 -20.42 13.43 -21.53
CA GLU A 99 -21.03 14.37 -20.58
C GLU A 99 -21.28 13.73 -19.21
N GLU A 100 -21.77 12.48 -19.18
CA GLU A 100 -21.96 11.74 -17.93
C GLU A 100 -20.63 11.53 -17.18
N ILE A 101 -19.57 11.15 -17.90
CA ILE A 101 -18.23 11.01 -17.33
C ILE A 101 -17.75 12.35 -16.76
N VAL A 102 -17.91 13.45 -17.50
CA VAL A 102 -17.53 14.80 -17.03
C VAL A 102 -18.30 15.18 -15.77
N VAL A 103 -19.61 14.93 -15.72
CA VAL A 103 -20.42 15.20 -14.52
C VAL A 103 -19.95 14.36 -13.33
N SER A 104 -19.62 13.08 -13.54
CA SER A 104 -19.09 12.24 -12.46
C SER A 104 -17.73 12.74 -11.93
N ARG A 105 -16.82 13.12 -12.83
CA ARG A 105 -15.49 13.62 -12.47
C ARG A 105 -15.53 15.00 -11.81
N THR A 106 -16.44 15.87 -12.21
CA THR A 106 -16.62 17.17 -11.55
C THR A 106 -17.07 17.02 -10.10
N LYS A 107 -17.97 16.06 -9.81
CA LYS A 107 -18.36 15.71 -8.44
C LYS A 107 -17.19 15.18 -7.61
N GLU A 108 -16.38 14.29 -8.20
CA GLU A 108 -15.17 13.74 -7.55
C GLU A 108 -14.13 14.84 -7.26
N VAL A 109 -13.89 15.74 -8.21
CA VAL A 109 -12.99 16.89 -8.00
C VAL A 109 -13.51 17.79 -6.87
N HIS A 110 -14.82 17.97 -6.76
CA HIS A 110 -15.41 18.76 -5.68
C HIS A 110 -15.20 18.10 -4.31
N SER A 111 -15.48 16.81 -4.18
CA SER A 111 -15.29 16.08 -2.91
C SER A 111 -13.82 16.01 -2.50
N LEU A 112 -12.90 15.87 -3.46
CA LEU A 112 -11.46 15.91 -3.21
C LEU A 112 -11.00 17.31 -2.75
N ARG A 113 -11.56 18.39 -3.31
CA ARG A 113 -11.27 19.75 -2.85
C ARG A 113 -11.72 19.99 -1.42
N GLU A 114 -12.91 19.52 -1.05
CA GLU A 114 -13.41 19.61 0.32
C GLU A 114 -12.50 18.85 1.28
N SER A 115 -12.16 17.60 0.94
CA SER A 115 -11.24 16.75 1.71
C SER A 115 -9.86 17.39 1.89
N LEU A 116 -9.30 17.95 0.81
CA LEU A 116 -8.02 18.66 0.83
C LEU A 116 -8.08 19.89 1.75
N SER A 117 -9.19 20.63 1.74
CA SER A 117 -9.38 21.79 2.61
C SER A 117 -9.45 21.40 4.09
N ALA A 118 -10.08 20.25 4.40
CA ALA A 118 -10.16 19.71 5.75
C ALA A 118 -8.79 19.25 6.26
N GLU A 119 -8.04 18.52 5.42
CA GLU A 119 -6.68 18.09 5.76
C GLU A 119 -5.72 19.27 5.93
N ARG A 120 -5.84 20.34 5.12
CA ARG A 120 -5.07 21.58 5.34
C ARG A 120 -5.35 22.21 6.69
N LYS A 121 -6.62 22.30 7.11
CA LYS A 121 -7.00 22.81 8.44
C LYS A 121 -6.44 21.93 9.57
N LYS A 122 -6.44 20.61 9.37
CA LYS A 122 -5.86 19.65 10.33
C LYS A 122 -4.35 19.78 10.42
N ALA A 123 -3.65 19.87 9.29
CA ALA A 123 -2.21 20.10 9.25
C ALA A 123 -1.82 21.41 9.95
N GLU A 124 -2.62 22.47 9.77
CA GLU A 124 -2.37 23.74 10.47
C GLU A 124 -2.56 23.63 11.98
N ARG A 125 -3.60 22.92 12.44
CA ARG A 125 -3.76 22.60 13.88
C ARG A 125 -2.58 21.80 14.42
N ASN A 126 -2.07 20.83 13.67
CA ASN A 126 -0.91 20.05 14.09
C ASN A 126 0.34 20.92 14.29
N LYS A 127 0.60 21.88 13.39
CA LYS A 127 1.69 22.85 13.59
C LYS A 127 1.51 23.67 14.88
N GLN A 128 0.27 24.04 15.21
CA GLN A 128 -0.02 24.73 16.46
C GLN A 128 0.26 23.84 17.68
N TYR A 129 -0.10 22.55 17.62
CA TYR A 129 0.24 21.59 18.67
C TYR A 129 1.75 21.39 18.80
N ASP A 130 2.49 21.30 17.70
CA ASP A 130 3.95 21.18 17.72
C ASP A 130 4.60 22.43 18.34
N ALA A 131 4.09 23.62 18.01
CA ALA A 131 4.55 24.86 18.62
C ALA A 131 4.32 24.86 20.14
N ILE A 132 3.13 24.45 20.60
CA ILE A 132 2.81 24.33 22.03
C ILE A 132 3.72 23.29 22.71
N ALA A 133 3.93 22.12 22.09
CA ALA A 133 4.81 21.09 22.63
C ALA A 133 6.25 21.60 22.78
N SER A 134 6.76 22.34 21.78
CA SER A 134 8.08 22.97 21.85
C SER A 134 8.21 23.99 22.98
N LEU A 135 7.13 24.73 23.27
CA LEU A 135 7.08 25.65 24.40
C LEU A 135 7.10 24.88 25.71
N ILE A 136 6.24 23.87 25.89
CA ILE A 136 6.17 23.06 27.11
C ILE A 136 7.53 22.43 27.44
N LEU A 137 8.26 21.93 26.44
CA LEU A 137 9.60 21.37 26.66
C LEU A 137 10.63 22.41 27.13
N LYS A 138 10.46 23.67 26.75
CA LYS A 138 11.30 24.79 27.21
C LYS A 138 10.86 25.36 28.56
N TRP A 139 9.79 24.84 29.19
CA TRP A 139 9.38 25.33 30.50
C TRP A 139 10.43 24.96 31.55
N PRO A 140 10.94 25.93 32.33
CA PRO A 140 12.03 25.69 33.28
C PRO A 140 11.73 24.55 34.27
N LYS A 141 10.48 24.44 34.74
CA LYS A 141 10.06 23.36 35.64
C LYS A 141 10.21 21.97 35.00
N VAL A 142 9.89 21.83 33.71
CA VAL A 142 10.00 20.56 32.97
C VAL A 142 11.48 20.24 32.72
N GLU A 143 12.26 21.22 32.28
CA GLU A 143 13.69 21.06 32.05
C GLU A 143 14.44 20.68 33.35
N HIS A 144 14.15 21.37 34.46
CA HIS A 144 14.70 21.04 35.78
C HIS A 144 14.26 19.66 36.25
N SER A 145 13.01 19.27 35.99
CA SER A 145 12.49 17.93 36.32
C SER A 145 13.23 16.84 35.52
N MET A 146 13.47 17.06 34.22
CA MET A 146 14.24 16.13 33.39
C MET A 146 15.69 15.99 33.87
N LYS A 147 16.39 17.12 34.13
CA LYS A 147 17.75 17.09 34.69
C LYS A 147 17.80 16.40 36.05
N ARG A 148 16.79 16.64 36.91
CA ARG A 148 16.67 15.96 38.21
C ARG A 148 16.46 14.45 38.03
N LYS A 149 15.64 14.03 37.07
CA LYS A 149 15.43 12.61 36.74
C LYS A 149 16.73 11.96 36.29
N GLU A 150 17.47 12.58 35.37
CA GLU A 150 18.77 12.07 34.89
C GLU A 150 19.81 11.96 36.01
N LEU A 151 19.83 12.91 36.95
CA LEU A 151 20.73 12.88 38.09
C LEU A 151 20.36 11.74 39.06
N LEU A 152 19.07 11.54 39.32
CA LEU A 152 18.60 10.43 40.14
C LEU A 152 18.88 9.08 39.48
N GLN A 153 18.72 8.97 38.17
CA GLN A 153 19.04 7.77 37.39
C GLN A 153 20.51 7.38 37.57
N ARG A 154 21.43 8.33 37.37
CA ARG A 154 22.87 8.10 37.58
C ARG A 154 23.22 7.72 39.01
N ARG A 155 22.50 8.28 39.99
CA ARG A 155 22.72 7.93 41.40
C ARG A 155 22.23 6.52 41.73
N ILE A 156 21.13 6.08 41.11
CA ILE A 156 20.64 4.69 41.23
C ILE A 156 21.69 3.75 40.64
N GLU A 157 22.17 4.00 39.41
CA GLU A 157 23.20 3.18 38.77
C GLU A 157 24.47 3.06 39.64
N SER A 158 24.93 4.18 40.22
CA SER A 158 26.09 4.16 41.13
C SER A 158 25.83 3.36 42.42
N VAL A 159 24.61 3.36 42.94
CA VAL A 159 24.26 2.57 44.13
C VAL A 159 24.17 1.09 43.76
N ASP A 160 23.65 0.75 42.58
CA ASP A 160 23.61 -0.63 42.08
C ASP A 160 25.03 -1.20 41.88
N ASP A 161 25.97 -0.39 41.40
CA ASP A 161 27.38 -0.76 41.32
C ASP A 161 27.98 -1.01 42.72
N GLN A 162 27.65 -0.17 43.71
CA GLN A 162 28.08 -0.36 45.10
C GLN A 162 27.48 -1.62 45.71
N ILE A 163 26.19 -1.89 45.48
CA ILE A 163 25.51 -3.10 45.94
C ILE A 163 26.17 -4.33 45.32
N SER A 164 26.48 -4.28 44.02
CA SER A 164 27.16 -5.36 43.30
C SER A 164 28.57 -5.61 43.86
N ALA A 165 29.32 -4.56 44.18
CA ALA A 165 30.63 -4.67 44.81
C ALA A 165 30.54 -5.29 46.21
N LEU A 166 29.60 -4.81 47.04
CA LEU A 166 29.37 -5.35 48.38
C LEU A 166 28.90 -6.81 48.34
N SER A 167 28.08 -7.19 47.36
CA SER A 167 27.65 -8.58 47.19
C SER A 167 28.84 -9.49 46.91
N ARG A 168 29.80 -9.05 46.07
CA ARG A 168 31.04 -9.82 45.81
C ARG A 168 31.88 -9.98 47.07
N VAL A 169 32.02 -8.92 47.88
CA VAL A 169 32.74 -8.99 49.15
C VAL A 169 32.06 -9.96 50.11
N LYS A 170 30.73 -9.88 50.24
CA LYS A 170 29.93 -10.81 51.04
C LYS A 170 30.14 -12.25 50.59
N ASP A 171 30.12 -12.51 49.29
CA ASP A 171 30.29 -13.86 48.73
C ASP A 171 31.70 -14.40 49.01
N ASN A 172 32.72 -13.56 48.94
CA ASN A 172 34.11 -13.92 49.28
C ASN A 172 34.25 -14.25 50.78
N ILE A 173 33.76 -13.39 51.67
CA ILE A 173 33.77 -13.66 53.12
C ILE A 173 32.99 -14.95 53.44
N SER A 174 31.85 -15.16 52.78
CA SER A 174 31.05 -16.38 52.96
C SER A 174 31.77 -17.65 52.47
N LYS A 175 32.70 -17.53 51.52
CA LYS A 175 33.57 -18.65 51.11
C LYS A 175 34.68 -18.88 52.13
N GLU A 176 35.34 -17.81 52.59
CA GLU A 176 36.38 -17.89 53.62
C GLU A 176 35.85 -18.49 54.92
N LEU A 177 34.68 -18.05 55.40
CA LEU A 177 34.02 -18.62 56.57
C LEU A 177 33.68 -20.10 56.39
N ARG A 178 33.24 -20.52 55.20
CA ARG A 178 33.01 -21.94 54.90
C ARG A 178 34.29 -22.76 54.94
N LEU A 179 35.40 -22.23 54.42
CA LEU A 179 36.71 -22.88 54.51
C LEU A 179 37.18 -22.99 55.96
N LEU A 180 37.03 -21.93 56.75
CA LEU A 180 37.38 -21.94 58.18
C LEU A 180 36.54 -22.94 58.97
N LEU A 181 35.23 -22.99 58.75
CA LEU A 181 34.35 -23.98 59.37
C LEU A 181 34.77 -25.40 58.97
N HIS A 182 35.06 -25.66 57.69
CA HIS A 182 35.54 -26.97 57.25
C HIS A 182 36.89 -27.36 57.89
N CYS A 183 37.81 -26.41 58.04
CA CYS A 183 39.08 -26.66 58.74
C CYS A 183 38.85 -26.94 60.24
N ALA A 184 37.93 -26.21 60.89
CA ALA A 184 37.57 -26.40 62.29
C ALA A 184 36.92 -27.78 62.52
N ASP A 185 36.00 -28.18 61.64
CA ASP A 185 35.37 -29.50 61.67
C ASP A 185 36.42 -30.61 61.49
N GLY A 186 37.35 -30.47 60.53
CA GLY A 186 38.43 -31.44 60.32
C GLY A 186 39.42 -31.52 61.49
N LEU A 187 39.71 -30.39 62.14
CA LEU A 187 40.48 -30.37 63.40
C LEU A 187 39.72 -31.06 64.53
N GLN A 188 38.41 -30.84 64.65
CA GLN A 188 37.58 -31.48 65.67
C GLN A 188 37.49 -32.99 65.45
N GLU A 189 37.36 -33.45 64.21
CA GLU A 189 37.38 -34.86 63.84
C GLU A 189 38.75 -35.49 64.12
N SER A 190 39.85 -34.85 63.68
CA SER A 190 41.20 -35.31 64.01
C SER A 190 41.48 -35.37 65.52
N CYS A 191 41.01 -34.38 66.29
CA CYS A 191 41.10 -34.42 67.75
C CYS A 191 40.27 -35.56 68.34
N ARG A 192 39.09 -35.86 67.79
CA ARG A 192 38.27 -37.00 68.22
C ARG A 192 38.99 -38.32 67.93
N ASP A 193 39.50 -38.50 66.72
CA ASP A 193 40.26 -39.69 66.33
C ASP A 193 41.49 -39.90 67.24
N MET A 194 42.20 -38.83 67.59
CA MET A 194 43.31 -38.89 68.54
C MET A 194 42.87 -39.31 69.94
N VAL A 195 41.72 -38.83 70.42
CA VAL A 195 41.16 -39.25 71.72
C VAL A 195 40.73 -40.71 71.68
N GLU A 196 40.06 -41.15 70.61
CA GLU A 196 39.65 -42.54 70.44
C GLU A 196 40.87 -43.49 70.37
N MET A 197 41.94 -43.13 69.63
CA MET A 197 43.19 -43.89 69.63
C MET A 197 43.84 -43.98 71.03
N ILE A 198 43.80 -42.89 71.81
CA ILE A 198 44.33 -42.90 73.19
C ILE A 198 43.48 -43.84 74.05
N ASP A 199 42.16 -43.75 73.99
CA ASP A 199 41.26 -44.64 74.73
C ASP A 199 41.43 -46.12 74.33
N GLU A 200 41.64 -46.42 73.04
CA GLU A 200 41.97 -47.76 72.56
C GLU A 200 43.34 -48.25 73.08
N SER A 201 44.34 -47.38 73.14
CA SER A 201 45.66 -47.72 73.71
C SER A 201 45.63 -47.94 75.22
N VAL A 202 44.79 -47.18 75.94
CA VAL A 202 44.57 -47.32 77.38
C VAL A 202 43.79 -48.59 77.69
N THR A 203 42.74 -48.89 76.91
CA THR A 203 41.93 -50.11 77.09
C THR A 203 42.67 -51.37 76.63
N SER A 204 43.54 -51.32 75.61
CA SER A 204 44.43 -52.45 75.29
C SER A 204 45.48 -52.67 76.38
N SER A 205 46.03 -51.59 76.97
CA SER A 205 46.96 -51.68 78.09
C SER A 205 46.32 -52.15 79.39
N HIS A 206 45.00 -51.96 79.58
CA HIS A 206 44.27 -52.45 80.75
C HIS A 206 43.71 -53.86 80.57
N ARG A 207 43.44 -54.30 79.33
CA ARG A 207 42.99 -55.67 79.05
C ARG A 207 44.11 -56.70 79.25
N ASP A 208 45.37 -56.30 79.07
CA ASP A 208 46.53 -57.13 79.42
C ASP A 208 46.80 -57.18 80.95
N GLN A 209 46.06 -56.44 81.79
CA GLN A 209 46.23 -56.42 83.26
C GLN A 209 45.05 -57.00 84.06
N LEU A 210 43.96 -57.44 83.42
CA LEU A 210 42.74 -57.93 84.09
C LEU A 210 42.56 -59.46 84.08
N ASP A 211 43.64 -60.22 83.85
CA ASP A 211 43.66 -61.69 83.95
C ASP A 211 44.48 -62.21 85.16
N GLU A 212 44.83 -61.35 86.12
CA GLU A 212 45.53 -61.78 87.34
C GLU A 212 44.90 -61.21 88.62
N VAL A 213 44.33 -62.16 89.39
CA VAL A 213 44.20 -62.21 90.86
C VAL A 213 42.77 -62.13 91.43
N ASP A 214 42.29 -63.34 91.73
CA ASP A 214 41.26 -63.75 92.68
C ASP A 214 41.54 -63.34 94.14
N ASP A 215 40.45 -63.24 94.90
CA ASP A 215 40.23 -63.67 96.30
C ASP A 215 41.37 -63.57 97.34
N ASP A 216 41.20 -62.69 98.35
CA ASP A 216 41.04 -63.09 99.77
C ASP A 216 41.11 -61.89 100.75
N ASP A 217 40.60 -62.13 101.98
CA ASP A 217 40.73 -61.37 103.23
C ASP A 217 39.63 -60.38 103.66
N VAL A 218 38.51 -60.99 104.06
CA VAL A 218 37.95 -61.05 105.43
C VAL A 218 38.67 -60.28 106.57
N MET A 219 37.86 -59.52 107.33
CA MET A 219 37.86 -59.24 108.80
C MET A 219 37.58 -57.75 109.06
N ASP A 220 36.35 -57.33 109.36
CA ASP A 220 35.67 -57.36 110.67
C ASP A 220 36.21 -56.32 111.68
N THR A 221 35.37 -55.37 112.09
CA THR A 221 35.12 -54.95 113.50
C THR A 221 34.43 -53.56 113.61
N THR A 222 33.18 -53.61 114.07
CA THR A 222 32.55 -52.75 115.12
C THR A 222 32.78 -51.23 115.13
N LEU A 223 31.73 -50.47 114.80
CA LEU A 223 30.84 -49.76 115.76
C LEU A 223 29.60 -49.21 115.05
#